data_AF-A0A1I3E8L3-F1
#
_entry.id   AF-A0A1I3E8L3-F1
#
_cell.length_a   1.000
_cell.length_b   1.000
_cell.length_c   1.000
_cell.angle_alpha   90.00
_cell.angle_beta   90.00
_cell.angle_gamma   90.00
#
_symmetry.space_group_name_H-M   'P 1'
#
loop_
_entity.id
_entity.type
_entity.pdbx_description
1 polymer ?
#
loop_
_entity_poly.entity_id
_entity_poly.type
_entity_poly.pdbx_seq_one_letter_code
_entity_poly.pdbx_strand_id
1 'polypeptide(L)'
;MGKKDITLQDFLGDPYIFADLFNGCCFGGEQVIHAEELSPLDSVQCTKDNRGTPGKRARDIKKLLYCQSPAAVLAVENQEYTDYRMAVRCMRYDADGY
;
A
#
# COMPACT_ATOMS: atom_id res chain seq x y z
N MET A 1 13.34 13.71 -0.13
CA MET A 1 12.02 13.29 0.39
C MET A 1 11.45 14.34 1.32
N GLY A 2 10.19 14.73 1.19
CA GLY A 2 9.56 15.62 2.19
C GLY A 2 8.31 16.36 1.73
N LYS A 3 8.24 16.81 0.47
CA LYS A 3 7.01 17.43 -0.09
C LYS A 3 6.25 16.50 -1.02
N LYS A 4 6.96 15.85 -1.95
CA LYS A 4 6.35 14.92 -2.93
C LYS A 4 5.64 13.74 -2.25
N ASP A 5 6.22 13.18 -1.18
CA ASP A 5 5.60 12.09 -0.41
C ASP A 5 4.29 12.49 0.23
N ILE A 6 4.27 13.66 0.89
CA ILE A 6 3.07 14.16 1.56
C ILE A 6 1.95 14.37 0.54
N THR A 7 2.28 14.97 -0.61
CA THR A 7 1.30 15.22 -1.67
C THR A 7 0.73 13.93 -2.25
N LEU A 8 1.55 12.90 -2.48
CA LEU A 8 1.07 11.62 -3.01
C LEU A 8 0.28 10.82 -1.97
N GLN A 9 0.71 10.88 -0.70
CA GLN A 9 -0.01 10.25 0.40
C GLN A 9 -1.38 10.88 0.62
N ASP A 10 -1.48 12.21 0.55
CA ASP A 10 -2.77 12.93 0.61
C ASP A 10 -3.65 12.58 -0.59
N PHE A 11 -3.07 12.56 -1.80
CA PHE A 11 -3.79 12.26 -3.04
C PHE A 11 -4.34 10.82 -3.07
N LEU A 12 -3.51 9.83 -2.74
CA LEU A 12 -3.94 8.43 -2.67
C LEU A 12 -4.68 8.08 -1.37
N GLY A 13 -4.65 8.99 -0.40
CA GLY A 13 -5.42 8.91 0.84
C GLY A 13 -6.92 8.86 0.57
N ASP A 14 -7.38 9.55 -0.48
CA ASP A 14 -8.77 9.48 -0.95
C ASP A 14 -9.08 8.07 -1.49
N PRO A 15 -10.07 7.34 -0.92
CA PRO A 15 -10.42 6.00 -1.37
C PRO A 15 -10.94 5.97 -2.82
N TYR A 16 -11.54 7.04 -3.35
CA TYR A 16 -12.00 7.08 -4.75
C TYR A 16 -10.82 7.13 -5.70
N ILE A 17 -9.86 8.00 -5.43
CA ILE A 17 -8.62 8.12 -6.23
C ILE A 17 -7.82 6.81 -6.16
N PHE A 18 -7.75 6.20 -4.98
CA PHE A 18 -7.08 4.92 -4.79
C PHE A 18 -7.77 3.78 -5.59
N ALA A 19 -9.10 3.71 -5.57
CA ALA A 19 -9.85 2.73 -6.34
C ALA A 19 -9.65 2.91 -7.85
N ASP A 20 -9.75 4.15 -8.35
CA ASP A 20 -9.55 4.49 -9.76
C ASP A 20 -8.14 4.12 -10.25
N LEU A 21 -7.11 4.31 -9.41
CA LEU A 21 -5.75 3.90 -9.74
C LEU A 21 -5.68 2.39 -10.03
N PHE A 22 -6.24 1.55 -9.17
CA PHE A 22 -6.21 0.10 -9.37
C PHE A 22 -7.14 -0.34 -10.51
N ASN A 23 -8.33 0.27 -10.64
CA ASN A 23 -9.24 0.02 -11.75
C ASN A 23 -8.57 0.32 -13.10
N GLY A 24 -7.88 1.45 -13.21
CA GLY A 24 -7.12 1.82 -14.40
C GLY A 24 -5.92 0.91 -14.67
N CYS A 25 -5.12 0.59 -13.65
CA CYS A 25 -3.88 -0.17 -13.82
C CYS A 25 -4.08 -1.69 -13.96
N CYS A 26 -5.08 -2.26 -13.29
CA CYS A 26 -5.25 -3.71 -13.18
C CYS A 26 -6.50 -4.24 -13.88
N PHE A 27 -7.52 -3.40 -14.10
CA PHE A 27 -8.83 -3.81 -14.63
C PHE A 27 -9.21 -3.08 -15.92
N GLY A 28 -8.23 -2.48 -16.61
CA GLY A 28 -8.46 -1.81 -17.90
C GLY A 28 -9.43 -0.63 -17.84
N GLY A 29 -9.63 -0.04 -16.66
CA GLY A 29 -10.57 1.05 -16.43
C GLY A 29 -11.97 0.62 -16.02
N GLU A 30 -12.26 -0.68 -15.92
CA GLU A 30 -13.52 -1.15 -15.34
C GLU A 30 -13.59 -0.86 -13.84
N GLN A 31 -14.75 -0.39 -13.36
CA GLN A 31 -14.98 -0.10 -11.94
C GLN A 31 -15.23 -1.38 -11.15
N VAL A 32 -14.16 -2.14 -10.90
CA VAL A 32 -14.20 -3.42 -10.14
C VAL A 32 -14.01 -3.18 -8.65
N ILE A 33 -13.10 -2.29 -8.27
CA ILE A 33 -12.88 -1.88 -6.88
C ILE A 33 -13.73 -0.64 -6.60
N HIS A 34 -14.57 -0.70 -5.57
CA HIS A 34 -15.36 0.43 -5.11
C HIS A 34 -14.75 1.08 -3.87
N ALA A 35 -14.80 2.41 -3.79
CA ALA A 35 -14.18 3.18 -2.71
C ALA A 35 -14.76 2.82 -1.33
N GLU A 36 -16.04 2.46 -1.29
CA GLU A 36 -16.80 2.07 -0.10
C GLU A 36 -16.32 0.73 0.48
N GLU A 37 -15.66 -0.09 -0.34
CA GLU A 37 -15.09 -1.38 0.07
C GLU A 37 -13.65 -1.23 0.60
N LEU A 38 -13.08 -0.02 0.54
CA LEU A 38 -11.71 0.25 0.96
C LEU A 38 -11.66 0.80 2.39
N SER A 39 -11.05 0.03 3.29
CA SER A 39 -10.74 0.46 4.65
C SER A 39 -9.27 0.89 4.77
N PRO A 40 -8.94 2.00 5.44
CA PRO A 40 -7.56 2.38 5.68
C PRO A 40 -6.85 1.32 6.54
N LEU A 41 -5.57 1.08 6.26
CA LEU A 41 -4.73 0.15 7.00
C LEU A 41 -3.44 0.89 7.40
N ASP A 42 -2.97 0.69 8.62
CA ASP A 42 -1.80 1.43 9.17
C ASP A 42 -0.53 1.22 8.35
N SER A 43 -0.07 2.23 7.62
CA SER A 43 1.06 2.08 6.71
C SER A 43 2.40 1.81 7.41
N VAL A 44 2.47 2.05 8.73
CA VAL A 44 3.62 1.77 9.58
C VAL A 44 3.42 0.46 10.33
N GLN A 45 4.32 -0.51 10.12
CA GLN A 45 4.42 -1.72 10.92
C GLN A 45 5.69 -1.71 11.78
N CYS A 46 5.53 -2.08 13.05
CA CYS A 46 6.65 -2.36 13.94
C CYS A 46 7.20 -3.75 13.59
N THR A 47 8.46 -3.81 13.18
CA THR A 47 9.14 -5.07 12.90
C THR A 47 10.27 -5.29 13.88
N LYS A 48 10.59 -6.56 14.15
CA LYS A 48 11.81 -6.92 14.86
C LYS A 48 12.71 -7.64 13.88
N ASP A 49 13.98 -7.26 13.83
CA ASP A 49 14.95 -8.07 13.08
C ASP A 49 15.19 -9.41 13.82
N ASN A 50 15.89 -10.34 13.17
CA ASN A 50 16.26 -11.64 13.77
C ASN A 50 17.14 -11.53 15.03
N ARG A 51 17.60 -10.31 15.39
CA ARG A 51 18.40 -10.02 16.59
C ARG A 51 17.57 -9.34 17.68
N GLY A 52 16.26 -9.14 17.46
CA GLY A 52 15.36 -8.48 18.39
C GLY A 52 15.41 -6.95 18.37
N THR A 53 16.13 -6.34 17.43
CA THR A 53 16.20 -4.88 17.29
C THR A 53 14.85 -4.37 16.76
N PRO A 54 14.18 -3.42 17.45
CA PRO A 54 12.97 -2.81 16.94
C PRO A 54 13.27 -1.89 15.75
N GLY A 55 12.59 -2.14 14.64
CA GLY A 55 12.62 -1.31 13.44
C GLY A 55 11.19 -0.89 13.04
N LYS A 56 11.07 0.27 12.39
CA LYS A 56 9.81 0.70 11.78
C LYS A 56 9.88 0.49 10.28
N ARG A 57 8.85 -0.12 9.70
CA ARG A 57 8.69 -0.24 8.25
C ARG A 57 7.46 0.55 7.86
N ALA A 58 7.65 1.59 7.07
CA ALA A 58 6.57 2.41 6.54
C ALA A 58 6.40 2.05 5.05
N ARG A 59 5.21 1.60 4.68
CA ARG A 59 4.71 1.69 3.30
C ARG A 59 4.18 3.12 3.12
N ASP A 60 4.10 3.63 1.91
CA ASP A 60 3.56 4.98 1.71
C ASP A 60 2.05 4.99 1.96
N ILE A 61 1.33 4.04 1.35
CA ILE A 61 -0.11 3.86 1.59
C ILE A 61 -0.56 2.41 1.39
N LYS A 62 -1.48 1.98 2.25
CA LYS A 62 -2.14 0.67 2.14
C LYS A 62 -3.61 0.74 2.57
N LYS A 63 -4.45 -0.05 1.92
CA LYS A 63 -5.88 -0.17 2.19
C LYS A 63 -6.30 -1.64 2.14
N LEU A 64 -7.25 -2.02 2.99
CA LEU A 64 -7.90 -3.32 2.97
C LEU A 64 -9.08 -3.23 2.00
N LEU A 65 -9.13 -4.11 1.02
CA LEU A 65 -10.34 -4.37 0.25
C LEU A 65 -11.21 -5.37 1.02
N TYR A 66 -12.41 -4.94 1.38
CA TYR A 66 -13.37 -5.71 2.17
C TYR A 66 -14.67 -5.90 1.39
N CYS A 67 -14.83 -7.06 0.76
CA CYS A 67 -16.02 -7.44 0.00
C CYS A 67 -16.77 -8.51 0.79
N GLN A 68 -17.58 -8.09 1.78
CA GLN A 68 -18.26 -8.95 2.78
C GLN A 68 -17.32 -9.74 3.72
N SER A 69 -16.09 -10.00 3.27
CA SER A 69 -14.97 -10.58 4.00
C SER A 69 -13.65 -9.93 3.52
N PRO A 70 -12.55 -10.00 4.30
CA PRO A 70 -11.25 -9.49 3.86
C PRO A 70 -10.81 -10.18 2.56
N ALA A 71 -10.73 -9.42 1.47
CA ALA A 71 -10.44 -9.96 0.14
C ALA A 71 -8.98 -9.78 -0.24
N ALA A 72 -8.42 -8.57 -0.03
CA ALA A 72 -7.05 -8.26 -0.40
C ALA A 72 -6.49 -7.08 0.38
N VAL A 73 -5.16 -7.02 0.55
CA VAL A 73 -4.45 -5.80 0.96
C VAL A 73 -3.84 -5.16 -0.28
N LEU A 74 -4.27 -3.93 -0.56
CA LEU A 74 -3.78 -3.14 -1.68
C LEU A 74 -2.79 -2.10 -1.15
N ALA A 75 -1.67 -1.92 -1.83
CA ALA A 75 -0.64 -0.97 -1.43
C ALA A 75 0.00 -0.30 -2.63
N VAL A 76 0.43 0.94 -2.44
CA VAL A 76 1.17 1.72 -3.44
C VAL A 76 2.45 2.23 -2.80
N GLU A 77 3.57 2.01 -3.50
CA GLU A 77 4.89 2.50 -3.10
C GLU A 77 5.29 3.64 -4.03
N ASN A 78 5.56 4.80 -3.44
CA ASN A 78 6.14 5.95 -4.11
C ASN A 78 7.65 5.74 -4.26
N GLN A 79 8.15 5.75 -5.49
CA GLN A 79 9.58 5.60 -5.74
C GLN A 79 10.05 6.73 -6.63
N GLU A 80 11.08 7.47 -6.17
CA GLU A 80 11.68 8.56 -6.95
C GLU A 80 12.54 8.01 -8.12
N TYR A 81 13.01 6.77 -8.01
CA TYR A 81 13.78 6.07 -9.04
C TYR A 81 13.24 4.66 -9.23
N THR A 82 13.31 4.14 -10.46
CA THR A 82 12.94 2.74 -10.73
C THR A 82 13.89 1.78 -10.03
N ASP A 83 13.43 1.16 -8.95
CA ASP A 83 14.14 0.09 -8.25
C ASP A 83 13.45 -1.26 -8.54
N TYR A 84 14.08 -2.09 -9.36
CA TYR A 84 13.57 -3.42 -9.70
C TYR A 84 13.57 -4.39 -8.51
N ARG A 85 14.27 -4.08 -7.42
CA ARG A 85 14.23 -4.88 -6.18
C ARG A 85 12.96 -4.63 -5.37
N MET A 86 12.13 -3.66 -5.76
CA MET A 86 10.91 -3.31 -5.04
C MET A 86 9.96 -4.49 -4.87
N ALA A 87 9.79 -5.32 -5.92
CA ALA A 87 8.96 -6.51 -5.81
C ALA A 87 9.46 -7.47 -4.70
N VAL A 88 10.78 -7.67 -4.61
CA VAL A 88 11.41 -8.54 -3.59
C VAL A 88 11.27 -7.93 -2.20
N ARG A 89 11.40 -6.60 -2.08
CA ARG A 89 11.20 -5.89 -0.82
C ARG A 89 9.76 -5.99 -0.34
N CYS A 90 8.77 -5.80 -1.23
CA CYS A 90 7.36 -5.97 -0.91
C CYS A 90 7.06 -7.38 -0.40
N MET A 91 7.52 -8.42 -1.10
CA MET A 91 7.34 -9.81 -0.65
C MET A 91 7.97 -10.06 0.74
N ARG A 92 9.13 -9.45 1.01
CA ARG A 92 9.79 -9.58 2.31
C ARG A 92 9.09 -8.79 3.42
N TYR A 93 8.44 -7.68 3.09
CA TYR A 93 7.60 -6.97 4.05
C TYR A 93 6.42 -7.83 4.49
N ASP A 94 5.80 -8.54 3.54
CA ASP A 94 4.67 -9.40 3.82
C ASP A 94 5.11 -10.67 4.58
N ALA A 95 6.30 -11.22 4.28
CA ALA A 95 6.84 -12.39 4.98
C ALA A 95 7.28 -12.12 6.43
N ASP A 96 7.86 -10.96 6.71
CA ASP A 96 8.33 -10.58 8.05
C ASP A 96 7.19 -10.01 8.93
N GLY A 97 5.98 -9.84 8.39
CA GLY A 97 4.79 -9.33 9.08
C GLY A 97 3.90 -10.41 9.71
N TYR A 98 4.23 -11.69 9.52
CA TYR A 98 3.63 -12.87 10.15
C TYR A 98 4.57 -13.47 11.20
#